data_AF-A0A940WXN2-F1
#
_entry.id   AF-A0A940WXN2-F1
#
_cell.length_a   1.000
_cell.length_b   1.000
_cell.length_c   1.000
_cell.angle_alpha   90.00
_cell.angle_beta   90.00
_cell.angle_gamma   90.00
#
_symmetry.space_group_name_H-M   'P 1'
#
loop_
_entity.id
_entity.type
_entity.pdbx_description
1 polymer ?
#
loop_
_entity_poly.entity_id
_entity_poly.type
_entity_poly.pdbx_seq_one_letter_code
_entity_poly.pdbx_strand_id
1 'polypeptide(L)' 'MQKVGRGTFLAIGTAVGIAFGSTFFDNLALGIILGSLIGAIIDIVIYRHNKIKQ' A
#
# COMPACT_ATOMS: atom_id res chain seq x y z
N MET A 1 -8.59 12.70 -16.15
CA MET A 1 -8.00 11.45 -15.60
C MET A 1 -7.22 11.82 -14.36
N GLN A 2 -7.68 11.42 -13.16
CA GLN A 2 -6.91 11.63 -11.93
C GLN A 2 -5.62 10.82 -12.07
N LYS A 3 -4.47 11.50 -12.17
CA LYS A 3 -3.16 10.86 -12.04
C LYS A 3 -3.11 10.34 -10.61
N VAL A 4 -3.37 9.04 -10.43
CA VAL A 4 -3.06 8.39 -9.16
C VAL A 4 -1.56 8.59 -8.96
N GLY A 5 -1.19 9.40 -7.97
CA GLY A 5 0.19 9.77 -7.72
C GLY A 5 0.98 8.51 -7.39
N ARG A 6 2.23 8.44 -7.86
CA ARG A 6 3.16 7.38 -7.45
C ARG A 6 3.18 7.34 -5.91
N GLY A 7 2.85 6.18 -5.32
CA GLY A 7 2.82 6.00 -3.87
C GLY A 7 1.46 6.21 -3.20
N THR A 8 0.38 6.51 -3.92
CA THR A 8 -0.97 6.56 -3.31
C THR A 8 -1.34 5.21 -2.68
N PHE A 9 -1.04 4.10 -3.35
CA PHE A 9 -1.34 2.76 -2.81
C PHE A 9 -0.42 2.37 -1.67
N LEU A 10 0.82 2.87 -1.66
CA LEU A 10 1.73 2.73 -0.52
C LEU A 10 1.20 3.47 0.72
N ALA A 11 0.70 4.70 0.55
CA ALA A 11 0.12 5.47 1.63
C ALA A 11 -1.15 4.81 2.19
N ILE A 12 -2.05 4.36 1.32
CA ILE A 12 -3.26 3.62 1.72
C ILE A 12 -2.88 2.32 2.42
N GLY A 13 -1.98 1.53 1.84
CA GLY A 13 -1.51 0.28 2.43
C GLY A 13 -0.89 0.49 3.81
N THR A 14 -0.08 1.54 3.98
CA THR A 14 0.53 1.87 5.28
C THR A 14 -0.51 2.30 6.31
N ALA A 15 -1.48 3.15 5.93
CA ALA A 15 -2.56 3.58 6.82
C ALA A 15 -3.44 2.40 7.27
N VAL A 16 -3.80 1.52 6.34
CA VAL A 16 -4.53 0.28 6.62
C VAL A 16 -3.68 -0.63 7.52
N GLY A 17 -2.39 -0.80 7.22
CA GLY A 17 -1.45 -1.57 8.02
C GLY A 17 -1.36 -1.10 9.47
N ILE A 18 -1.27 0.21 9.70
CA ILE A 18 -1.27 0.80 11.04
C ILE A 18 -2.59 0.49 11.77
N ALA A 19 -3.72 0.70 11.10
CA ALA A 19 -5.03 0.44 11.67
C ALA A 19 -5.20 -1.04 12.06
N PHE A 20 -4.81 -1.97 11.18
CA PHE A 20 -4.91 -3.40 11.46
C PHE A 20 -3.86 -3.88 12.47
N GLY A 21 -2.60 -3.41 12.38
CA GLY A 21 -1.54 -3.77 13.32
C GLY A 21 -1.81 -3.32 14.74
N SER A 22 -2.34 -2.11 14.89
CA SER A 22 -2.72 -1.56 16.20
C SER A 22 -3.94 -2.25 16.79
N THR A 23 -4.87 -2.75 15.97
CA THR A 23 -6.15 -3.28 16.46
C THR A 23 -6.13 -4.80 16.65
N PHE A 24 -5.38 -5.54 15.83
CA PHE A 24 -5.42 -7.01 15.80
C PHE A 24 -4.17 -7.69 16.34
N PHE A 25 -3.02 -7.02 16.32
CA PHE A 25 -1.73 -7.67 16.62
C PHE A 25 -1.06 -7.13 17.88
N ASP A 26 -1.62 -6.09 18.52
CA ASP A 26 -0.94 -5.27 19.55
C ASP A 26 0.50 -4.89 19.17
N ASN A 27 0.79 -4.89 17.88
CA ASN A 27 2.12 -4.80 17.33
C ASN A 27 2.08 -3.95 16.06
N LEU A 28 2.22 -2.65 16.27
CA LEU A 28 2.23 -1.65 15.22
C LEU A 28 3.30 -1.94 14.15
N ALA A 29 4.46 -2.45 14.55
CA ALA A 29 5.56 -2.71 13.63
C ALA A 29 5.17 -3.76 12.58
N LEU A 30 4.51 -4.84 12.99
CA LEU A 30 4.00 -5.86 12.06
C LEU A 30 2.94 -5.29 11.12
N GLY A 31 2.03 -4.46 11.64
CA GLY A 31 1.02 -3.78 10.83
C GLY A 31 1.61 -2.86 9.77
N ILE A 32 2.56 -2.01 10.16
CA ILE A 32 3.25 -1.09 9.24
C ILE A 32 4.00 -1.88 8.17
N ILE A 33 4.74 -2.93 8.55
CA ILE A 33 5.47 -3.77 7.60
C ILE A 33 4.50 -4.42 6.62
N LEU A 34 3.44 -5.09 7.09
CA LEU A 34 2.47 -5.76 6.22
C LEU A 34 1.73 -4.76 5.32
N GLY A 35 1.25 -3.65 5.87
CA GLY A 35 0.52 -2.65 5.12
C GLY A 35 1.37 -1.94 4.06
N SER A 36 2.59 -1.55 4.41
CA SER A 36 3.52 -0.95 3.45
C SER A 36 3.93 -1.93 2.36
N LEU A 37 4.14 -3.22 2.70
CA LEU A 37 4.48 -4.26 1.73
C LEU A 37 3.34 -4.48 0.73
N ILE A 38 2.10 -4.62 1.22
CA ILE A 38 0.91 -4.77 0.38
C ILE A 38 0.71 -3.53 -0.49
N GLY A 39 0.80 -2.33 0.10
CA GLY A 39 0.66 -1.07 -0.62
C GLY A 39 1.71 -0.89 -1.72
N ALA A 40 2.97 -1.27 -1.45
CA ALA A 40 4.05 -1.25 -2.43
C ALA A 40 3.82 -2.23 -3.58
N ILE A 41 3.38 -3.46 -3.28
CA ILE A 41 3.08 -4.47 -4.30
C ILE A 41 1.97 -3.97 -5.23
N ILE A 42 0.89 -3.41 -4.66
CA ILE A 42 -0.22 -2.85 -5.44
C ILE A 42 0.26 -1.69 -6.32
N ASP A 43 1.08 -0.78 -5.78
CA ASP A 43 1.64 0.35 -6.54
C ASP A 43 2.48 -0.16 -7.74
N ILE A 44 3.32 -1.18 -7.53
CA ILE A 44 4.13 -1.81 -8.59
C ILE A 44 3.26 -2.51 -9.63
N VAL A 45 2.23 -3.26 -9.21
CA VAL A 45 1.31 -3.97 -10.10
C VAL A 45 0.55 -2.98 -10.98
N ILE A 46 -0.01 -1.92 -10.39
CA ILE A 46 -0.74 -0.88 -11.12
C ILE A 46 0.19 -0.11 -12.05
N TYR A 47 1.40 0.21 -11.59
CA TYR A 47 2.41 0.86 -12.43
C TYR A 47 2.77 0.00 -13.64
N ARG A 48 2.99 -1.31 -13.45
CA ARG A 48 3.26 -2.24 -14.56
C ARG A 48 2.04 -2.38 -15.48
N HIS A 49 0.84 -2.50 -14.93
CA HIS A 49 -0.38 -2.62 -15.72
C HIS A 49 -0.64 -1.38 -16.59
N ASN A 50 -0.41 -0.18 -16.05
CA ASN A 50 -0.50 1.05 -16.84
C ASN A 50 0.60 1.17 -17.89
N LYS A 51 1.79 0.61 -17.65
CA LYS A 51 2.88 0.61 -18.63
C LYS A 51 2.62 -0.35 -19.80
N ILE A 52 1.84 -1.41 -19.60
CA ILE A 52 1.48 -2.38 -20.66
C ILE A 52 0.37 -1.83 -21.58
N LYS A 53 -0.43 -0.87 -21.10
CA LYS A 53 -1.50 -0.20 -21.86
C LYS A 53 -1.05 1.07 -22.62
N GLN A 54 0.22 1.47 -22.51
CA GLN A 54 0.82 2.60 -23.23
C GLN A 54 1.66 2.06 -24.38
#